data_AF-A0A852J0Z8-F1
#
_entry.id   AF-A0A852J0Z8-F1
#
_cell.length_a   1.000
_cell.length_b   1.000
_cell.length_c   1.000
_cell.angle_alpha   90.00
_cell.angle_beta   90.00
_cell.angle_gamma   90.00
#
_symmetry.space_group_name_H-M   'P 1'
#
loop_
_entity.id
_entity.type
_entity.pdbx_description
1 polymer ?
#
loop_
_entity_poly.entity_id
_entity_poly.type
_entity_poly.pdbx_seq_one_letter_code
_entity_poly.pdbx_strand_id
1 'polypeptide(L)'
;CDKFQLCKEEELLLVRQHLGIAQAALEQCHSRTFQAEACFSQIRNGLRVYHGSLAAVLELLPGHASLVETLQLDAANLSSNIQQQMEDLGLTTVTFPTEAQSPLPTFSSHFHHQVGSFFILANFQRFLETAYRALRHLAHL
;
A
#
# COMPACT_ATOMS: atom_id res chain seq x y z
N CYS A 1 16.80 -7.06 3.62
CA CYS A 1 17.94 -7.00 4.55
C CYS A 1 19.10 -7.85 4.03
N ASP A 2 19.01 -9.17 4.02
CA ASP A 2 20.17 -10.06 3.78
C ASP A 2 20.95 -9.82 2.47
N LYS A 3 20.26 -9.56 1.36
CA LYS A 3 20.90 -9.36 0.05
C LYS A 3 21.55 -7.98 -0.13
N PHE A 4 20.86 -6.93 0.31
CA PHE A 4 21.26 -5.54 0.04
C PHE A 4 21.80 -4.80 1.28
N GLN A 5 21.80 -5.46 2.44
CA GLN A 5 22.19 -4.90 3.74
C GLN A 5 21.40 -3.64 4.16
N LEU A 6 20.27 -3.37 3.51
CA LEU A 6 19.30 -2.36 3.90
C LEU A 6 18.30 -2.98 4.89
N CYS A 7 18.48 -2.67 6.17
CA CYS A 7 17.75 -3.32 7.26
C CYS A 7 17.11 -2.34 8.25
N LYS A 8 17.60 -1.09 8.28
CA LYS A 8 17.20 -0.07 9.24
C LYS A 8 16.70 1.15 8.50
N GLU A 9 15.49 1.58 8.85
CA GLU A 9 14.85 2.69 8.17
C GLU A 9 15.54 4.02 8.46
N GLU A 10 15.99 4.20 9.71
CA GLU A 10 16.65 5.40 10.20
C GLU A 10 17.92 5.76 9.41
N GLU A 11 18.63 4.77 8.88
CA GLU A 11 19.83 4.95 8.07
C GLU A 11 19.51 5.45 6.64
N LEU A 12 18.24 5.39 6.21
CA LEU A 12 17.81 5.64 4.83
C LEU A 12 16.88 6.86 4.68
N LEU A 13 16.57 7.56 5.78
CA LEU A 13 15.60 8.65 5.81
C LEU A 13 15.95 9.83 4.89
N LEU A 14 17.23 10.18 4.76
CA LEU A 14 17.67 11.29 3.90
C LEU A 14 17.44 10.97 2.42
N VAL A 15 17.63 9.71 2.02
CA VAL A 15 17.41 9.26 0.65
C VAL A 15 15.91 9.24 0.35
N ARG A 16 15.07 8.78 1.29
CA ARG A 16 13.60 8.70 1.16
C ARG A 16 12.96 9.97 0.62
N GLN A 17 13.37 11.13 1.14
CA GLN A 17 12.78 12.44 0.78
C GLN A 17 12.87 12.75 -0.72
N HIS A 18 13.88 12.20 -1.39
CA HIS A 18 14.15 12.45 -2.81
C HIS A 18 13.51 11.41 -3.73
N LEU A 19 12.97 10.31 -3.19
CA LEU A 19 12.47 9.18 -3.98
C LEU A 19 10.98 9.30 -4.33
N GLY A 20 10.22 10.19 -3.69
CA GLY A 20 8.78 10.35 -3.96
C GLY A 20 7.97 9.07 -3.75
N ILE A 21 8.40 8.18 -2.84
CA ILE A 21 7.71 6.91 -2.59
C ILE A 21 6.30 7.17 -2.06
N ALA A 22 5.33 6.50 -2.68
CA ALA A 22 3.95 6.62 -2.28
C ALA A 22 3.76 6.24 -0.80
N GLN A 23 3.02 7.09 -0.09
CA GLN A 23 2.55 6.84 1.26
C GLN A 23 1.04 7.05 1.26
N ALA A 24 0.30 5.94 1.21
CA ALA A 24 -1.15 6.01 1.19
C ALA A 24 -1.69 6.61 2.50
N ALA A 25 -2.61 7.55 2.35
CA ALA A 25 -3.24 8.29 3.43
C ALA A 25 -4.29 7.43 4.15
N LEU A 26 -4.35 7.52 5.49
CA LEU A 26 -5.30 6.81 6.36
C LEU A 26 -5.87 7.72 7.48
N GLU A 27 -5.79 9.03 7.31
CA GLU A 27 -6.20 10.02 8.31
C GLU A 27 -7.68 9.92 8.65
N GLN A 28 -8.53 9.56 7.68
CA GLN A 28 -9.97 9.40 7.88
C GLN A 28 -10.30 8.18 8.75
N CYS A 29 -9.42 7.18 8.80
CA CYS A 29 -9.55 6.03 9.67
C CYS A 29 -9.20 6.32 11.14
N HIS A 30 -8.58 7.47 11.42
CA HIS A 30 -8.24 7.94 12.77
C HIS A 30 -8.88 9.29 13.11
N SER A 31 -9.77 9.79 12.26
CA SER A 31 -10.42 11.07 12.45
C SER A 31 -11.34 11.04 13.68
N ARG A 32 -11.38 12.16 14.42
CA ARG A 32 -12.36 12.36 15.50
C ARG A 32 -13.79 12.34 14.97
N THR A 33 -14.00 12.83 13.75
CA THR A 33 -15.26 12.73 13.02
C THR A 33 -15.17 11.53 12.09
N PHE A 34 -15.15 10.33 12.66
CA PHE A 34 -15.00 9.09 11.92
C PHE A 34 -16.11 8.93 10.88
N GLN A 35 -15.71 8.60 9.64
CA GLN A 35 -16.64 8.33 8.53
C GLN A 35 -16.23 7.01 7.87
N ALA A 36 -17.08 5.99 8.01
CA ALA A 36 -16.80 4.65 7.49
C ALA A 36 -16.50 4.66 5.99
N GLU A 37 -17.32 5.37 5.20
CA GLU A 37 -17.14 5.50 3.75
C GLU A 37 -15.78 6.08 3.38
N ALA A 38 -15.36 7.16 4.06
CA ALA A 38 -14.08 7.82 3.81
C ALA A 38 -12.90 6.92 4.20
N CYS A 39 -12.99 6.23 5.34
CA CYS A 39 -11.96 5.30 5.77
C CYS A 39 -11.83 4.10 4.81
N PHE A 40 -12.93 3.44 4.45
CA PHE A 40 -12.90 2.34 3.48
C PHE A 40 -12.34 2.79 2.14
N SER A 41 -12.73 3.98 1.67
CA SER A 41 -12.20 4.56 0.43
C SER A 41 -10.69 4.81 0.51
N GLN A 42 -10.17 5.29 1.63
CA GLN A 42 -8.73 5.46 1.85
C GLN A 42 -7.99 4.11 1.87
N ILE A 43 -8.55 3.09 2.52
CA ILE A 43 -7.94 1.75 2.54
C ILE A 43 -7.89 1.16 1.12
N ARG A 44 -8.99 1.20 0.37
CA ARG A 44 -9.02 0.70 -1.02
C ARG A 44 -8.03 1.44 -1.93
N ASN A 45 -7.98 2.76 -1.83
CA ASN A 45 -7.01 3.56 -2.57
C ASN A 45 -5.56 3.18 -2.23
N GLY A 46 -5.26 2.99 -0.94
CA GLY A 46 -3.93 2.60 -0.50
C GLY A 46 -3.53 1.22 -1.00
N LEU A 47 -4.43 0.24 -0.93
CA LEU A 47 -4.19 -1.11 -1.49
C LEU A 47 -3.86 -1.06 -2.98
N ARG A 48 -4.61 -0.26 -3.76
CA ARG A 48 -4.34 -0.06 -5.19
C ARG A 48 -2.97 0.57 -5.45
N VAL A 49 -2.59 1.58 -4.65
CA VAL A 49 -1.29 2.25 -4.76
C VAL A 49 -0.13 1.29 -4.47
N TYR A 50 -0.22 0.50 -3.39
CA TYR A 50 0.83 -0.46 -3.06
C TYR A 50 0.86 -1.65 -4.03
N HIS A 51 -0.29 -2.14 -4.49
CA HIS A 51 -0.36 -3.15 -5.56
C HIS A 51 0.47 -2.74 -6.79
N GLY A 52 0.29 -1.51 -7.27
CA GLY A 52 1.08 -0.99 -8.39
C GLY A 52 2.58 -0.84 -8.05
N SER A 53 2.88 -0.34 -6.86
CA SER A 53 4.26 -0.11 -6.41
C SER A 53 5.07 -1.42 -6.23
N LEU A 54 4.40 -2.55 -5.96
CA LEU A 54 5.05 -3.85 -5.82
C LEU A 54 5.70 -4.35 -7.12
N ALA A 55 5.30 -3.86 -8.29
CA ALA A 55 5.99 -4.17 -9.55
C ALA A 55 7.48 -3.76 -9.51
N ALA A 56 7.81 -2.63 -8.88
CA ALA A 56 9.21 -2.26 -8.70
C ALA A 56 9.96 -3.20 -7.75
N VAL A 57 9.29 -3.76 -6.74
CA VAL A 57 9.90 -4.77 -5.85
C VAL A 57 10.16 -6.06 -6.62
N LEU A 58 9.23 -6.46 -7.49
CA LEU A 58 9.35 -7.64 -8.36
C LEU A 58 10.56 -7.51 -9.29
N GLU A 59 10.73 -6.36 -9.94
CA GLU A 59 11.89 -6.09 -10.80
C GLU A 59 13.23 -6.20 -10.05
N LEU A 60 13.29 -5.73 -8.80
CA LEU A 60 14.50 -5.77 -7.99
C LEU A 60 14.82 -7.17 -7.43
N LEU A 61 13.78 -7.96 -7.15
CA LEU A 61 13.86 -9.25 -6.46
C LEU A 61 13.23 -10.39 -7.28
N PRO A 62 13.73 -10.69 -8.49
CA PRO A 62 13.13 -11.72 -9.35
C PRO A 62 13.14 -13.12 -8.70
N GLY A 63 14.10 -13.41 -7.82
CA GLY A 63 14.14 -14.65 -7.05
C GLY A 63 13.04 -14.80 -5.99
N HIS A 64 12.28 -13.73 -5.72
CA HIS A 64 11.13 -13.72 -4.79
C HIS A 64 9.81 -13.43 -5.52
N ALA A 65 9.77 -13.62 -6.85
CA ALA A 65 8.63 -13.24 -7.68
C ALA A 65 7.31 -13.79 -7.15
N SER A 66 7.24 -15.08 -6.81
CA SER A 66 6.02 -15.71 -6.30
C SER A 66 5.47 -15.07 -5.02
N LEU A 67 6.36 -14.62 -4.12
CA LEU A 67 5.97 -13.93 -2.88
C LEU A 67 5.42 -12.53 -3.18
N VAL A 68 6.07 -11.80 -4.10
CA VAL A 68 5.63 -10.45 -4.48
C VAL A 68 4.30 -10.51 -5.24
N GLU A 69 4.14 -11.46 -6.16
CA GLU A 69 2.91 -11.68 -6.93
C GLU A 69 1.76 -12.11 -6.01
N THR A 70 2.02 -12.98 -5.03
CA THR A 70 1.03 -13.35 -4.01
C THR A 70 0.60 -12.12 -3.20
N LEU A 71 1.56 -11.28 -2.78
CA LEU A 71 1.26 -10.06 -2.05
C LEU A 71 0.44 -9.06 -2.88
N GLN A 72 0.68 -8.97 -4.20
CA GLN A 72 -0.15 -8.19 -5.12
C GLN A 72 -1.57 -8.75 -5.19
N LEU A 73 -1.71 -10.07 -5.40
CA LEU A 73 -3.01 -10.73 -5.47
C LEU A 73 -3.81 -10.55 -4.18
N ASP A 74 -3.17 -10.73 -3.02
CA ASP A 74 -3.81 -10.55 -1.71
C ASP A 74 -4.26 -9.11 -1.49
N ALA A 75 -3.47 -8.12 -1.90
CA ALA A 75 -3.85 -6.70 -1.83
C ALA A 75 -5.07 -6.38 -2.72
N ALA A 76 -5.11 -6.95 -3.93
CA ALA A 76 -6.24 -6.81 -4.85
C ALA A 76 -7.50 -7.47 -4.28
N ASN A 77 -7.39 -8.70 -3.77
CA ASN A 77 -8.49 -9.43 -3.15
C ASN A 77 -9.06 -8.70 -1.94
N LEU A 78 -8.20 -8.17 -1.06
CA LEU A 78 -8.64 -7.38 0.08
C LEU A 78 -9.38 -6.10 -0.36
N SER A 79 -8.90 -5.42 -1.40
CA SER A 79 -9.57 -4.25 -1.96
C SER A 79 -10.97 -4.56 -2.49
N SER A 80 -11.12 -5.70 -3.19
CA SER A 80 -12.43 -6.20 -3.67
C SER A 80 -13.36 -6.57 -2.52
N ASN A 81 -12.85 -7.23 -1.47
CA ASN A 81 -13.66 -7.56 -0.29
C ASN A 81 -14.17 -6.30 0.42
N ILE A 82 -13.34 -5.27 0.54
CA ILE A 82 -13.75 -3.99 1.14
C ILE A 82 -14.78 -3.29 0.25
N GLN A 83 -14.61 -3.32 -1.08
CA GLN A 83 -15.60 -2.79 -2.01
C GLN A 83 -16.97 -3.45 -1.79
N GLN A 84 -17.02 -4.79 -1.76
CA GLN A 84 -18.26 -5.51 -1.50
C GLN A 84 -18.87 -5.12 -0.15
N GLN A 85 -18.05 -5.01 0.89
CA GLN A 85 -18.52 -4.60 2.21
C GLN A 85 -19.13 -3.20 2.22
N MET A 86 -18.58 -2.26 1.44
CA MET A 86 -19.15 -0.92 1.28
C MET A 86 -20.51 -0.97 0.58
N GLU A 87 -20.64 -1.76 -0.48
CA GLU A 87 -21.89 -1.95 -1.22
C GLU A 87 -22.98 -2.55 -0.31
N ASP A 88 -22.63 -3.58 0.47
CA ASP A 88 -23.56 -4.23 1.41
C ASP A 88 -24.06 -3.28 2.51
N LEU A 89 -23.24 -2.29 2.89
CA LEU A 89 -23.59 -1.24 3.85
C LEU A 89 -24.32 -0.05 3.21
N GLY A 90 -24.52 -0.06 1.89
CA GLY A 90 -25.13 1.05 1.14
C GLY A 90 -24.27 2.32 1.09
N LEU A 91 -22.95 2.19 1.26
CA LEU A 91 -22.01 3.31 1.18
C LEU A 91 -21.68 3.65 -0.29
N THR A 92 -21.34 4.91 -0.56
CA THR A 92 -20.95 5.30 -1.92
C THR A 92 -19.64 4.62 -2.27
N THR A 93 -19.62 3.93 -3.41
CA THR A 93 -18.40 3.25 -3.87
C THR A 93 -17.83 3.90 -5.12
N VAL A 94 -16.50 4.01 -5.16
CA VAL A 94 -15.76 4.38 -6.37
C VAL A 94 -15.26 3.11 -7.04
N THR A 95 -15.71 2.85 -8.27
CA THR A 95 -15.14 1.85 -9.17
C THR A 95 -13.89 2.44 -9.82
N PHE A 96 -12.75 1.80 -9.59
CA PHE A 96 -11.51 2.18 -10.28
C PHE A 96 -11.52 1.57 -11.68
N PRO A 97 -11.19 2.34 -12.74
CA PRO A 97 -10.96 1.76 -14.05
C PRO A 97 -9.86 0.71 -13.95
N THR A 98 -10.04 -0.44 -14.61
CA THR A 98 -9.05 -1.53 -14.67
C THR A 98 -7.71 -1.05 -15.25
N GLU A 99 -7.74 0.01 -16.07
CA GLU A 99 -6.58 0.60 -16.74
C GLU A 99 -5.96 1.80 -16.01
N ALA A 100 -6.54 2.27 -14.90
CA ALA A 100 -5.99 3.35 -14.09
C ALA A 100 -4.86 2.82 -13.19
N GLN A 101 -3.81 2.30 -13.83
CA GLN A 101 -2.57 1.92 -13.15
C GLN A 101 -1.97 3.19 -12.56
N SER A 102 -1.76 3.19 -11.24
CA SER A 102 -0.95 4.23 -10.63
C SER A 102 0.43 4.21 -11.31
N PRO A 103 0.99 5.37 -11.67
CA PRO A 103 2.28 5.42 -12.33
C PRO A 103 3.31 4.67 -11.48
N LEU A 104 4.06 3.77 -12.14
CA LEU A 104 5.11 3.02 -11.49
C LEU A 104 6.18 3.99 -10.96
N PRO A 105 6.70 3.76 -9.74
CA PRO A 105 7.81 4.56 -9.25
C PRO A 105 9.02 4.37 -10.17
N THR A 106 9.58 5.48 -10.65
CA THR A 106 10.79 5.48 -11.47
C THR A 106 11.99 5.82 -10.59
N PHE A 107 13.05 5.03 -10.71
CA PHE A 107 14.27 5.20 -9.92
C PHE A 107 15.43 5.63 -10.80
N SER A 108 16.12 6.69 -10.39
CA SER A 108 17.25 7.23 -11.16
C SER A 108 18.56 6.43 -11.02
N SER A 109 18.61 5.46 -10.10
CA SER A 109 19.76 4.58 -9.91
C SER A 109 19.35 3.25 -9.30
N HIS A 110 20.21 2.23 -9.42
CA HIS A 110 20.01 0.93 -8.76
C HIS A 110 19.93 1.07 -7.23
N PHE A 111 20.73 1.94 -6.63
CA PHE A 111 20.66 2.20 -5.19
C PHE A 111 19.31 2.84 -4.79
N HIS A 112 18.82 3.80 -5.57
CA HIS A 112 17.50 4.39 -5.36
C HIS A 112 16.38 3.35 -5.50
N HIS A 113 16.51 2.41 -6.43
CA HIS A 113 15.57 1.30 -6.57
C HIS A 113 15.58 0.41 -5.33
N GLN A 114 16.76 0.06 -4.80
CA GLN A 114 16.89 -0.72 -3.55
C GLN A 114 16.24 -0.03 -2.36
N VAL A 115 16.56 1.24 -2.13
CA VAL A 115 16.01 2.02 -1.02
C VAL A 115 14.51 2.25 -1.22
N GLY A 116 14.09 2.52 -2.46
CA GLY A 116 12.69 2.69 -2.82
C GLY A 116 11.86 1.45 -2.55
N SER A 117 12.31 0.27 -2.99
CA SER A 117 11.67 -1.02 -2.71
C SER A 117 11.62 -1.32 -1.21
N PHE A 118 12.66 -0.97 -0.44
CA PHE A 118 12.63 -1.07 1.02
C PHE A 118 11.48 -0.24 1.61
N PHE A 119 11.36 1.03 1.22
CA PHE A 119 10.30 1.90 1.72
C PHE A 119 8.90 1.53 1.23
N ILE A 120 8.75 0.99 0.01
CA ILE A 120 7.47 0.46 -0.48
C ILE A 120 6.97 -0.63 0.48
N LEU A 121 7.82 -1.61 0.81
CA LEU A 121 7.45 -2.70 1.73
C LEU A 121 7.20 -2.19 3.15
N ALA A 122 8.08 -1.35 3.69
CA ALA A 122 7.94 -0.81 5.05
C ALA A 122 6.67 0.06 5.21
N ASN A 123 6.38 0.92 4.22
CA ASN A 123 5.18 1.74 4.21
C ASN A 123 3.93 0.87 4.04
N PHE A 124 3.98 -0.17 3.20
CA PHE A 124 2.83 -1.05 3.00
C PHE A 124 2.50 -1.84 4.27
N GLN A 125 3.51 -2.34 4.98
CA GLN A 125 3.31 -3.02 6.26
C GLN A 125 2.61 -2.09 7.28
N ARG A 126 3.13 -0.87 7.50
CA ARG A 126 2.51 0.11 8.41
C ARG A 126 1.08 0.46 8.00
N PHE A 127 0.84 0.60 6.70
CA PHE A 127 -0.48 0.83 6.15
C PHE A 127 -1.43 -0.32 6.51
N LEU A 128 -1.02 -1.58 6.31
CA LEU A 128 -1.83 -2.76 6.65
C LEU A 128 -2.12 -2.87 8.14
N GLU A 129 -1.13 -2.60 9.00
CA GLU A 129 -1.32 -2.58 10.47
C GLU A 129 -2.38 -1.56 10.88
N THR A 130 -2.36 -0.39 10.24
CA THR A 130 -3.28 0.72 10.49
C THR A 130 -4.68 0.39 9.96
N ALA A 131 -4.76 -0.10 8.72
CA ALA A 131 -6.00 -0.55 8.10
C ALA A 131 -6.67 -1.68 8.90
N TYR A 132 -5.89 -2.65 9.38
CA TYR A 132 -6.40 -3.74 10.23
C TYR A 132 -7.06 -3.20 11.50
N ARG A 133 -6.43 -2.24 12.19
CA ARG A 133 -7.01 -1.60 13.39
C ARG A 133 -8.33 -0.89 13.07
N ALA A 134 -8.38 -0.17 11.95
CA ALA A 134 -9.58 0.52 11.51
C ALA A 134 -10.72 -0.44 11.15
N LEU A 135 -10.43 -1.50 10.39
CA LEU A 135 -11.40 -2.54 10.03
C LEU A 135 -11.93 -3.27 11.26
N ARG A 136 -11.08 -3.55 12.24
CA ARG A 136 -11.50 -4.14 13.51
C ARG A 136 -12.44 -3.20 14.28
N HIS A 137 -12.17 -1.90 14.28
CA HIS A 137 -13.06 -0.93 14.90
C HIS A 137 -14.43 -0.90 14.22
N LEU A 138 -14.46 -0.91 12.88
CA LEU A 138 -15.68 -0.96 12.07
C LEU A 138 -16.52 -2.21 12.31
N ALA A 139 -15.91 -3.37 12.53
CA ALA A 139 -16.61 -4.63 12.81
C ALA A 139 -17.30 -4.66 14.19
N HIS A 140 -17.03 -3.67 15.05
CA HIS A 140 -17.63 -3.55 16.38
C HIS A 140 -18.61 -2.38 16.52
N LEU A 141 -18.92 -1.69 15.41
CA LEU A 141 -20.00 -0.69 15.33
C LEU A 141 -21.35 -1.37 15.10
#